data_AF-A0A3D5J5G9-F1
#
_entry.id   AF-A0A3D5J5G9-F1
#
_cell.length_a   1.000
_cell.length_b   1.000
_cell.length_c   1.000
_cell.angle_alpha   90.00
_cell.angle_beta   90.00
_cell.angle_gamma   90.00
#
_symmetry.space_group_name_H-M   'P 1'
#
loop_
_entity.id
_entity.type
_entity.pdbx_description
1 polymer ?
#
loop_
_entity_poly.entity_id
_entity_poly.type
_entity_poly.pdbx_seq_one_letter_code
_entity_poly.pdbx_strand_id
1 'polypeptide(L)'
;MKPKLLAVLNFISVMNTLFVSYYTQAVKLNGNTMGSLSHEYFNLFTPADYAFAIWGIIYLGLLAFSGYQLYQAFGPKTDLQFLQQTKFWFIVANLANALWVIVWLYEYTGLSIFLMLLILFSLIKIILNTNMERWDAPLKIIAFSWWPICLYSGWIAVAT
;
A
#
# COMPACT_ATOMS: atom_id res chain seq x y z
N MET A 1 20.64 3.43 3.68
CA MET A 1 20.34 2.20 4.45
C MET A 1 20.91 0.99 3.75
N LYS A 2 21.34 -0.05 4.49
CA LYS A 2 21.75 -1.32 3.88
C LYS A 2 20.53 -1.93 3.15
N PRO A 3 20.66 -2.42 1.91
CA PRO A 3 19.53 -2.89 1.09
C PRO A 3 18.77 -4.04 1.77
N LYS A 4 19.48 -4.95 2.44
CA LYS A 4 18.88 -6.04 3.23
C LYS A 4 17.96 -5.54 4.34
N LEU A 5 18.41 -4.51 5.09
CA LEU A 5 17.60 -3.91 6.15
C LEU A 5 16.33 -3.25 5.57
N LEU A 6 16.46 -2.57 4.44
CA LEU A 6 15.31 -1.93 3.78
C LEU A 6 14.27 -2.95 3.32
N ALA A 7 14.71 -4.06 2.70
CA ALA A 7 13.80 -5.13 2.28
C ALA A 7 13.06 -5.76 3.47
N VAL A 8 13.75 -6.00 4.58
CA VAL A 8 13.14 -6.51 5.83
C VAL A 8 12.12 -5.52 6.38
N LEU A 9 12.47 -4.23 6.46
CA LEU A 9 11.55 -3.20 6.96
C LEU A 9 10.33 -3.02 6.03
N ASN A 10 10.50 -3.12 4.72
CA ASN A 10 9.40 -3.11 3.77
C ASN A 10 8.45 -4.28 4.02
N PHE A 11 8.98 -5.49 4.19
CA PHE A 11 8.17 -6.67 4.50
C PHE A 11 7.42 -6.53 5.83
N ILE A 12 8.11 -6.09 6.89
CA ILE A 12 7.47 -5.84 8.19
C ILE A 12 6.37 -4.78 8.07
N SER A 13 6.59 -3.72 7.28
CA SER A 13 5.58 -2.68 7.08
C SER A 13 4.31 -3.22 6.42
N VAL A 14 4.44 -4.12 5.43
CA VAL A 14 3.29 -4.80 4.79
C VAL A 14 2.59 -5.73 5.78
N MET A 15 3.34 -6.48 6.58
CA MET A 15 2.78 -7.36 7.62
C MET A 15 1.96 -6.56 8.63
N ASN A 16 2.49 -5.42 9.07
CA ASN A 16 1.79 -4.53 9.99
C ASN A 16 0.49 -4.00 9.38
N THR A 17 0.52 -3.51 8.14
CA THR A 17 -0.68 -3.02 7.45
C THR A 17 -1.75 -4.09 7.28
N LEU A 18 -1.35 -5.30 6.89
CA LEU A 18 -2.23 -6.47 6.80
C LEU A 18 -2.85 -6.81 8.16
N PHE A 19 -2.01 -6.88 9.20
CA PHE A 19 -2.46 -7.20 10.55
C PHE A 19 -3.48 -6.17 11.04
N VAL A 20 -3.18 -4.88 10.94
CA VAL A 20 -4.10 -3.81 11.36
C VAL A 20 -5.40 -3.91 10.57
N SER A 21 -5.33 -4.03 9.24
CA SER A 21 -6.52 -4.07 8.38
C SER A 21 -7.40 -5.30 8.61
N TYR A 22 -6.80 -6.45 8.95
CA TYR A 22 -7.56 -7.64 9.33
C TYR A 22 -8.15 -7.51 10.75
N TYR A 23 -7.34 -7.04 11.70
CA TYR A 23 -7.74 -6.87 13.09
C TYR A 23 -8.93 -5.90 13.21
N THR A 24 -8.88 -4.76 12.51
CA THR A 24 -9.94 -3.76 12.55
C THR A 24 -11.26 -4.29 11.99
N GLN A 25 -11.21 -5.12 10.94
CA GLN A 25 -12.38 -5.77 10.36
C GLN A 25 -12.95 -6.89 11.26
N ALA A 26 -12.08 -7.66 11.91
CA ALA A 26 -12.50 -8.75 12.79
C ALA A 26 -13.13 -8.25 14.10
N VAL A 27 -12.53 -7.21 14.71
CA VAL A 27 -12.99 -6.64 15.98
C VAL A 27 -14.13 -5.64 15.78
N LYS A 28 -14.32 -5.10 14.57
CA LYS A 28 -15.24 -3.99 14.27
C LYS A 28 -15.00 -2.81 15.20
N LEU A 29 -13.84 -2.17 15.05
CA LEU A 29 -13.50 -0.98 15.82
C LEU A 29 -14.62 0.07 15.71
N ASN A 30 -15.05 0.60 16.86
CA ASN A 30 -16.17 1.54 16.97
C ASN A 30 -17.53 0.98 16.47
N GLY A 31 -17.70 -0.34 16.38
CA GLY A 31 -18.89 -0.98 15.81
C GLY A 31 -18.98 -0.88 14.28
N ASN A 32 -18.02 -0.19 13.65
CA ASN A 32 -18.01 0.13 12.23
C ASN A 32 -17.07 -0.79 11.45
N THR A 33 -17.34 -0.87 10.15
CA THR A 33 -16.48 -1.48 9.14
C THR A 33 -16.19 -0.44 8.06
N MET A 34 -15.18 -0.70 7.23
CA MET A 34 -14.85 0.17 6.09
C MET A 34 -16.06 0.39 5.17
N GLY A 35 -16.78 -0.68 4.82
CA GLY A 35 -17.96 -0.61 3.96
C GLY A 35 -19.13 0.10 4.64
N SER A 36 -19.45 -0.27 5.90
CA SER A 36 -20.59 0.32 6.60
C SER A 36 -20.43 1.84 6.79
N LEU A 37 -19.23 2.30 7.15
CA LEU A 37 -18.99 3.73 7.33
C LEU A 37 -18.95 4.48 6.00
N SER A 38 -18.46 3.85 4.93
CA SER A 38 -18.50 4.43 3.59
C SER A 38 -19.94 4.62 3.07
N HIS A 39 -20.87 3.74 3.47
CA HIS A 39 -22.30 3.88 3.16
C HIS A 39 -22.99 4.98 3.96
N GLU A 40 -22.55 5.23 5.20
CA GLU A 40 -23.08 6.32 6.00
C GLU A 40 -22.73 7.68 5.37
N TYR A 41 -21.52 7.82 4.85
CA TYR A 41 -21.08 8.98 4.06
C TYR A 41 -21.30 8.80 2.55
N PHE A 42 -22.48 8.28 2.17
CA PHE A 42 -22.81 8.02 0.76
C PHE A 42 -22.69 9.29 -0.11
N ASN A 43 -22.02 9.16 -1.25
CA ASN A 43 -21.93 10.14 -2.31
C ASN A 43 -21.84 9.45 -3.68
N LEU A 44 -21.85 10.23 -4.78
CA LEU A 44 -21.82 9.69 -6.14
C LEU A 44 -20.55 8.87 -6.49
N PHE A 45 -19.51 8.95 -5.64
CA PHE A 45 -18.25 8.22 -5.77
C PHE A 45 -18.09 7.11 -4.72
N THR A 46 -19.05 6.92 -3.81
CA THR A 46 -19.03 5.84 -2.82
C THR A 46 -19.05 4.50 -3.56
N PRO A 47 -18.00 3.66 -3.43
CA PRO A 47 -17.97 2.36 -4.08
C PRO A 47 -19.03 1.43 -3.49
N ALA A 48 -19.54 0.51 -4.31
CA ALA A 48 -20.34 -0.59 -3.80
C ALA A 48 -19.51 -1.48 -2.84
N ASP A 49 -20.15 -2.18 -1.89
CA ASP A 49 -19.45 -2.96 -0.87
C ASP A 49 -18.42 -3.95 -1.43
N TYR A 50 -18.76 -4.62 -2.53
CA TYR A 50 -17.88 -5.59 -3.17
C TYR A 50 -16.60 -4.94 -3.71
N ALA A 51 -16.60 -3.62 -4.00
CA ALA A 51 -15.43 -2.92 -4.50
C ALA A 51 -14.30 -2.90 -3.46
N PHE A 52 -14.61 -2.93 -2.16
CA PHE A 52 -13.61 -3.04 -1.10
C PHE A 52 -12.85 -4.38 -1.13
N ALA A 53 -13.33 -5.40 -1.86
CA ALA A 53 -12.58 -6.65 -2.07
C ALA A 53 -11.26 -6.43 -2.84
N ILE A 54 -11.11 -5.30 -3.54
CA ILE A 54 -9.85 -4.92 -4.21
C ILE A 54 -8.66 -4.87 -3.24
N TRP A 55 -8.90 -4.56 -1.96
CA TRP A 55 -7.87 -4.57 -0.94
C TRP A 55 -7.18 -5.93 -0.80
N GLY A 56 -7.91 -7.03 -1.02
CA GLY A 56 -7.31 -8.37 -1.06
C GLY A 56 -6.27 -8.50 -2.18
N ILE A 57 -6.58 -8.01 -3.37
CA ILE A 57 -5.67 -8.01 -4.53
C ILE A 57 -4.47 -7.08 -4.26
N ILE A 58 -4.71 -5.89 -3.70
CA ILE A 58 -3.66 -4.94 -3.33
C ILE A 58 -2.72 -5.59 -2.31
N TYR A 59 -3.23 -6.16 -1.23
CA TYR A 59 -2.38 -6.78 -0.21
C TYR A 59 -1.59 -7.98 -0.73
N LEU A 60 -2.18 -8.81 -1.59
CA LEU A 60 -1.45 -9.88 -2.29
C LEU A 60 -0.33 -9.32 -3.17
N GLY A 61 -0.59 -8.23 -3.89
CA GLY A 61 0.42 -7.51 -4.65
C GLY A 61 1.55 -6.97 -3.77
N LEU A 62 1.24 -6.32 -2.64
CA LEU A 62 2.22 -5.78 -1.69
C LEU A 62 3.06 -6.89 -1.04
N LEU A 63 2.45 -8.03 -0.75
CA LEU A 63 3.13 -9.25 -0.31
C LEU A 63 4.10 -9.77 -1.37
N ALA A 64 3.63 -9.90 -2.61
CA ALA A 64 4.46 -10.35 -3.73
C ALA A 64 5.65 -9.39 -3.95
N PHE A 65 5.42 -8.09 -3.87
CA PHE A 65 6.45 -7.06 -3.98
C PHE A 65 7.50 -7.15 -2.87
N SER A 66 7.07 -7.16 -1.61
CA SER A 66 7.99 -7.23 -0.47
C SER A 66 8.73 -8.57 -0.39
N GLY A 67 8.07 -9.67 -0.75
CA GLY A 67 8.70 -10.99 -0.89
C GLY A 67 9.73 -11.03 -2.02
N TYR A 68 9.43 -10.43 -3.17
CA TYR A 68 10.36 -10.30 -4.28
C TYR A 68 11.58 -9.44 -3.91
N GLN A 69 11.41 -8.40 -3.10
CA GLN A 69 12.53 -7.62 -2.56
C GLN A 69 13.41 -8.43 -1.60
N LEU A 70 12.82 -9.24 -0.72
CA LEU A 70 13.58 -10.14 0.16
C LEU A 70 14.37 -11.16 -0.65
N TYR A 71 13.73 -11.80 -1.63
CA TYR A 71 14.41 -12.75 -2.52
C TYR A 71 15.60 -12.11 -3.23
N GLN A 72 15.44 -10.90 -3.77
CA GLN A 72 16.54 -10.17 -4.40
C GLN A 72 17.62 -9.77 -3.40
N ALA A 73 17.27 -9.29 -2.21
CA ALA A 73 18.24 -8.81 -1.22
C ALA A 73 19.13 -9.91 -0.61
N PHE A 74 18.65 -11.15 -0.57
CA PHE A 74 19.37 -12.31 -0.03
C PHE A 74 19.84 -13.30 -1.10
N GLY A 75 19.47 -13.11 -2.37
CA GLY A 75 19.82 -14.00 -3.49
C GLY A 75 21.17 -13.71 -4.16
N PRO A 76 21.65 -14.62 -5.04
CA PRO A 76 22.98 -14.56 -5.66
C PRO A 76 23.11 -13.60 -6.86
N LYS A 77 22.00 -13.11 -7.43
CA LYS A 77 21.99 -12.08 -8.49
C LYS A 77 21.10 -10.91 -8.05
N THR A 78 21.74 -9.85 -7.58
CA THR A 78 21.10 -8.69 -6.96
C THR A 78 20.97 -7.54 -7.94
N ASP A 79 19.84 -7.43 -8.64
CA ASP A 79 19.40 -6.12 -9.13
C ASP A 79 18.62 -5.42 -8.01
N LEU A 80 19.34 -4.62 -7.22
CA LEU A 80 18.75 -3.90 -6.07
C LEU A 80 18.37 -2.46 -6.44
N GLN A 81 18.45 -2.08 -7.72
CA GLN A 81 18.19 -0.71 -8.14
C GLN A 81 16.76 -0.29 -7.76
N PHE A 82 15.78 -1.13 -8.04
CA PHE A 82 14.38 -0.83 -7.72
C PHE A 82 14.13 -0.68 -6.21
N LEU A 83 14.72 -1.56 -5.40
CA LEU A 83 14.64 -1.52 -3.94
C LEU A 83 15.24 -0.22 -3.39
N GLN A 84 16.40 0.19 -3.91
CA GLN A 84 17.08 1.41 -3.48
C GLN A 84 16.35 2.67 -3.93
N GLN A 85 15.73 2.67 -5.10
CA GLN A 85 14.94 3.78 -5.64
C GLN A 85 13.61 3.98 -4.89
N THR A 86 12.99 2.88 -4.43
CA THR A 86 11.78 2.91 -3.59
C THR A 86 12.03 3.64 -2.27
N LYS A 87 13.26 3.55 -1.71
CA LYS A 87 13.67 4.20 -0.45
C LYS A 87 12.68 3.88 0.69
N PHE A 88 12.55 4.80 1.66
CA PHE A 88 11.67 4.65 2.82
C PHE A 88 10.18 4.96 2.51
N TRP A 89 9.88 5.47 1.31
CA TRP A 89 8.52 5.91 0.95
C TRP A 89 7.49 4.79 1.03
N PHE A 90 7.90 3.55 0.75
CA PHE A 90 7.00 2.40 0.84
C PHE A 90 6.60 2.09 2.28
N ILE A 91 7.54 2.21 3.22
CA ILE A 91 7.28 2.07 4.65
C ILE A 91 6.31 3.16 5.10
N VAL A 92 6.53 4.42 4.67
CA VAL A 92 5.62 5.54 4.99
C VAL A 92 4.22 5.27 4.47
N ALA A 93 4.08 4.85 3.21
CA ALA A 93 2.78 4.53 2.62
C ALA A 93 2.04 3.43 3.41
N ASN A 94 2.74 2.37 3.82
CA ASN A 94 2.15 1.27 4.58
C ASN A 94 1.77 1.66 6.02
N LEU A 95 2.62 2.42 6.71
CA LEU A 95 2.33 2.89 8.07
C LEU A 95 1.20 3.93 8.07
N ALA A 96 1.21 4.87 7.12
CA ALA A 96 0.14 5.83 6.94
C ALA A 96 -1.19 5.13 6.61
N ASN A 97 -1.16 4.04 5.82
CA ASN A 97 -2.34 3.23 5.55
C ASN A 97 -2.87 2.51 6.79
N ALA A 98 -2.00 1.88 7.58
CA ALA A 98 -2.41 1.24 8.83
C ALA A 98 -3.05 2.26 9.79
N LEU A 99 -2.48 3.46 9.90
CA LEU A 99 -3.05 4.53 10.73
C LEU A 99 -4.36 5.07 10.15
N TRP A 100 -4.44 5.22 8.83
CA TRP A 100 -5.65 5.67 8.14
C TRP A 100 -6.82 4.76 8.42
N VAL A 101 -6.62 3.43 8.39
CA VAL A 101 -7.68 2.46 8.71
C VAL A 101 -8.28 2.72 10.09
N ILE A 102 -7.45 3.00 11.08
CA ILE A 102 -7.88 3.26 12.45
C ILE A 102 -8.62 4.61 12.51
N VAL A 103 -8.00 5.67 11.99
CA VAL A 103 -8.54 7.04 11.99
C VAL A 103 -9.89 7.12 11.28
N TRP A 104 -10.04 6.41 10.17
CA TRP A 104 -11.30 6.31 9.43
C TRP A 104 -12.41 5.67 10.27
N LEU A 105 -12.14 4.53 10.91
CA LEU A 105 -13.15 3.82 11.72
C LEU A 105 -13.58 4.58 12.97
N TYR A 106 -12.73 5.47 13.49
CA TYR A 106 -13.08 6.42 14.55
C TYR A 106 -13.71 7.72 14.02
N GLU A 107 -14.06 7.79 12.74
CA GLU A 107 -14.77 8.93 12.12
C GLU A 107 -13.98 10.25 12.15
N TYR A 108 -12.66 10.19 12.33
CA TYR A 108 -11.78 11.35 12.24
C TYR A 108 -11.49 11.72 10.77
N THR A 109 -12.54 12.09 10.03
CA THR A 109 -12.54 12.33 8.57
C THR A 109 -11.48 13.33 8.11
N GLY A 110 -11.29 14.45 8.84
CA GLY A 110 -10.26 15.44 8.50
C GLY A 110 -8.84 14.85 8.53
N LEU A 111 -8.52 14.08 9.57
CA LEU A 111 -7.21 13.41 9.69
C LEU A 111 -7.05 12.28 8.66
N SER A 112 -8.14 11.60 8.33
CA SER A 112 -8.18 10.58 7.27
C SER A 112 -7.68 11.14 5.94
N ILE A 113 -8.17 12.31 5.53
CA ILE A 113 -7.75 12.98 4.27
C ILE A 113 -6.24 13.27 4.27
N PHE A 114 -5.69 13.78 5.37
CA PHE A 114 -4.24 14.03 5.47
C PHE A 114 -3.42 12.73 5.31
N LEU A 115 -3.88 11.62 5.88
CA LEU A 115 -3.22 10.32 5.73
C LEU A 115 -3.35 9.77 4.31
N MET A 116 -4.51 9.90 3.67
CA MET A 116 -4.70 9.49 2.27
C MET A 116 -3.78 10.26 1.32
N LEU A 117 -3.67 11.58 1.50
CA LEU A 117 -2.72 12.41 0.75
C LEU A 117 -1.26 12.01 1.00
N LEU A 118 -0.90 11.66 2.24
CA LEU A 118 0.45 11.18 2.58
C LEU A 118 0.77 9.85 1.91
N ILE A 119 -0.20 8.92 1.88
CA ILE A 119 -0.06 7.64 1.18
C ILE A 119 0.12 7.90 -0.32
N LEU A 120 -0.76 8.70 -0.93
CA LEU A 120 -0.73 9.01 -2.36
C LEU A 120 0.58 9.67 -2.75
N PHE A 121 1.02 10.69 -2.00
CA PHE A 121 2.30 11.35 -2.22
C PHE A 121 3.47 10.37 -2.15
N SER A 122 3.48 9.48 -1.15
CA SER A 122 4.52 8.47 -0.99
C SER A 122 4.57 7.50 -2.18
N LEU A 123 3.41 7.07 -2.69
CA LEU A 123 3.31 6.20 -3.85
C LEU A 123 3.76 6.90 -5.14
N ILE A 124 3.35 8.15 -5.37
CA ILE A 124 3.82 8.96 -6.50
C ILE A 124 5.34 9.13 -6.44
N LYS A 125 5.91 9.39 -5.25
CA LYS A 125 7.36 9.45 -5.08
C LYS A 125 8.06 8.15 -5.46
N ILE A 126 7.48 6.99 -5.17
CA ILE A 126 8.04 5.70 -5.60
C ILE A 126 7.99 5.59 -7.12
N ILE A 127 6.86 5.89 -7.75
CA ILE A 127 6.68 5.84 -9.22
C ILE A 127 7.70 6.74 -9.92
N LEU A 128 7.86 7.98 -9.45
CA LEU A 128 8.82 8.92 -10.02
C LEU A 128 10.28 8.50 -9.80
N ASN A 129 10.63 8.03 -8.60
CA ASN A 129 12.02 7.63 -8.31
C ASN A 129 12.45 6.36 -9.07
N THR A 130 11.49 5.48 -9.36
CA THR A 130 11.75 4.22 -10.09
C THR A 130 11.54 4.37 -11.60
N ASN A 131 11.13 5.56 -12.04
CA ASN A 131 10.87 5.90 -13.43
C ASN A 131 10.01 4.83 -14.13
N MET A 132 8.96 4.36 -13.43
CA MET A 132 8.11 3.27 -13.92
C MET A 132 7.51 3.61 -15.29
N GLU A 133 7.28 2.58 -16.11
CA GLU A 133 6.59 2.67 -17.41
C GLU A 133 7.27 3.55 -18.48
N ARG A 134 8.49 4.03 -18.22
CA ARG A 134 9.27 4.85 -19.17
C ARG A 134 10.43 4.12 -19.85
N TRP A 135 10.58 2.82 -19.60
CA TRP A 135 11.62 1.98 -20.18
C TRP A 135 11.12 0.54 -20.31
N ASP A 136 11.78 -0.24 -21.16
CA ASP A 136 11.40 -1.63 -21.44
C ASP A 136 11.87 -2.57 -20.33
N ALA A 137 11.03 -2.72 -19.31
CA ALA A 137 11.34 -3.50 -18.12
C ALA A 137 11.04 -5.00 -18.32
N PRO A 138 11.90 -5.90 -17.79
CA PRO A 138 11.60 -7.33 -17.75
C PRO A 138 10.24 -7.60 -17.08
N LEU A 139 9.48 -8.54 -17.62
CA LEU A 139 8.13 -8.91 -17.12
C LEU A 139 8.10 -9.17 -15.60
N LYS A 140 9.18 -9.73 -15.04
CA LYS A 140 9.29 -9.97 -13.59
C LYS A 140 9.25 -8.67 -12.78
N ILE A 141 9.91 -7.61 -13.24
CA ILE A 141 9.90 -6.30 -12.58
C ILE A 141 8.50 -5.67 -12.71
N ILE A 142 7.90 -5.75 -13.90
CA ILE A 142 6.55 -5.22 -14.11
C ILE A 142 5.54 -5.90 -13.18
N ALA A 143 5.52 -7.24 -13.17
CA ALA A 143 4.54 -8.02 -12.43
C ALA A 143 4.71 -7.92 -10.90
N PHE A 144 5.95 -8.00 -10.40
CA PHE A 144 6.20 -8.03 -8.96
C PHE A 144 6.47 -6.67 -8.35
N SER A 145 6.82 -5.65 -9.14
CA SER A 145 7.16 -4.32 -8.62
C SER A 145 6.22 -3.21 -9.10
N TRP A 146 5.89 -3.15 -10.39
CA TRP A 146 5.07 -2.05 -10.91
C TRP A 146 3.59 -2.25 -10.60
N TRP A 147 3.02 -3.38 -10.99
CA TRP A 147 1.58 -3.63 -10.80
C TRP A 147 1.11 -3.47 -9.34
N PRO A 148 1.83 -3.98 -8.32
CA PRO A 148 1.44 -3.76 -6.92
C PRO A 148 1.37 -2.27 -6.54
N ILE A 149 2.34 -1.48 -6.98
CA ILE A 149 2.40 -0.04 -6.67
C ILE A 149 1.34 0.72 -7.47
N CYS A 150 1.18 0.42 -8.76
CA CYS A 150 0.19 1.08 -9.62
C CYS A 150 -1.25 0.80 -9.17
N LEU A 151 -1.58 -0.47 -8.84
CA LEU A 151 -2.90 -0.83 -8.31
C LEU A 151 -3.17 -0.11 -7.00
N TYR A 152 -2.19 -0.09 -6.11
CA TYR A 152 -2.34 0.58 -4.82
C TYR A 152 -2.51 2.10 -4.98
N SER A 153 -1.71 2.74 -5.82
CA SER A 153 -1.82 4.19 -6.08
C SER A 153 -3.12 4.55 -6.78
N GLY A 154 -3.58 3.73 -7.74
CA GLY A 154 -4.82 3.97 -8.45
C GLY A 154 -6.03 3.92 -7.52
N TRP A 155 -6.06 2.94 -6.62
CA TRP A 155 -7.12 2.85 -5.62
C TRP A 155 -7.12 4.02 -4.64
N ILE A 156 -5.96 4.36 -4.08
CA ILE A 156 -5.83 5.51 -3.16
C ILE A 156 -6.19 6.82 -3.86
N ALA A 157 -5.84 7.00 -5.13
CA ALA A 157 -6.17 8.22 -5.87
C ALA A 157 -7.68 8.43 -6.06
N VAL A 158 -8.45 7.35 -6.19
CA VAL A 158 -9.92 7.42 -6.26
C VAL A 158 -10.54 7.61 -4.87
N ALA A 159 -9.90 7.05 -3.84
CA ALA A 159 -10.39 7.12 -2.47
C ALA A 159 -10.09 8.46 -1.76
N THR A 160 -9.15 9.25 -2.26
CA THR A 160 -8.75 10.55 -1.70
C THR A 160 -9.61 11.68 -2.25
#